data_AF-A0A1V2R1W1-F1
#
_entry.id   AF-A0A1V2R1W1-F1
#
_cell.length_a   1.000
_cell.length_b   1.000
_cell.length_c   1.000
_cell.angle_alpha   90.00
_cell.angle_beta   90.00
_cell.angle_gamma   90.00
#
_symmetry.space_group_name_H-M   'P 1'
#
loop_
_entity.id
_entity.type
_entity.pdbx_description
1 polymer ?
#
loop_
_entity_poly.entity_id
_entity_poly.type
_entity_poly.pdbx_seq_one_letter_code
_entity_poly.pdbx_strand_id
1 'polypeptide(L)'
;MTGMQITGLTQQSLSDATGIHVQQIKRYEAGSLQPTAEALKKLTIVLHVSSDFLLFEPGECEPEDDLKLRFEAVAAMPAEEQEVAKAVLDAMIVKNQVSQTMARVTKPMGKEKD
;
A
#
# COMPACT_ATOMS: atom_id res chain seq x y z
N MET A 1 -6.91 -12.29 -2.25
CA MET A 1 -7.95 -11.77 -1.31
C MET A 1 -8.08 -12.68 -0.10
N THR A 2 -6.95 -13.04 0.50
CA THR A 2 -6.89 -13.88 1.71
C THR A 2 -7.29 -13.10 2.98
N GLY A 3 -7.28 -11.75 2.91
CA GLY A 3 -7.57 -10.86 4.05
C GLY A 3 -9.03 -10.83 4.54
N MET A 4 -10.03 -11.14 3.70
CA MET A 4 -11.45 -11.08 4.12
C MET A 4 -11.83 -12.17 5.14
N GLN A 5 -11.18 -13.34 5.09
CA GLN A 5 -11.51 -14.49 5.93
C GLN A 5 -11.01 -14.38 7.38
N ILE A 6 -10.18 -13.38 7.70
CA ILE A 6 -9.49 -13.26 8.99
C ILE A 6 -10.38 -12.60 10.06
N THR A 7 -11.50 -11.98 9.67
CA THR A 7 -12.24 -11.03 10.53
C THR A 7 -13.30 -11.66 11.45
N GLY A 8 -13.41 -13.00 11.51
CA GLY A 8 -14.32 -13.70 12.42
C GLY A 8 -15.82 -13.51 12.14
N LEU A 9 -16.19 -12.71 11.14
CA LEU A 9 -17.56 -12.50 10.68
C LEU A 9 -17.98 -13.62 9.73
N THR A 10 -19.24 -14.05 9.82
CA THR A 10 -19.81 -14.95 8.81
C THR A 10 -20.08 -14.17 7.52
N GLN A 11 -20.05 -14.85 6.37
CA GLN A 11 -20.39 -14.24 5.07
C GLN A 11 -21.77 -13.60 5.07
N GLN A 12 -22.73 -14.17 5.81
CA GLN A 12 -24.07 -13.61 5.94
C GLN A 12 -24.05 -12.33 6.78
N SER A 13 -23.34 -12.33 7.92
CA SER A 13 -23.17 -11.13 8.74
C SER A 13 -22.48 -10.00 7.96
N LEU A 14 -21.50 -10.34 7.13
CA LEU A 14 -20.81 -9.38 6.27
C LEU A 14 -21.73 -8.84 5.16
N SER A 15 -22.58 -9.70 4.59
CA SER A 15 -23.65 -9.31 3.65
C SER A 15 -24.59 -8.30 4.28
N ASP A 16 -25.06 -8.59 5.49
CA ASP A 16 -26.03 -7.76 6.20
C ASP A 16 -25.42 -6.40 6.58
N ALA A 17 -24.14 -6.37 7.01
CA ALA A 17 -23.45 -5.15 7.39
C ALA A 17 -23.05 -4.25 6.21
N THR A 18 -22.72 -4.85 5.05
CA THR A 18 -22.22 -4.10 3.88
C THR A 18 -23.32 -3.79 2.85
N GLY A 19 -24.44 -4.51 2.92
CA GLY A 19 -25.47 -4.51 1.88
C GLY A 19 -25.00 -5.14 0.56
N ILE A 20 -23.88 -5.85 0.55
CA ILE A 20 -23.39 -6.62 -0.62
C ILE A 20 -24.02 -7.99 -0.55
N HIS A 21 -24.54 -8.50 -1.67
CA HIS A 21 -25.18 -9.80 -1.69
C HIS A 21 -24.19 -10.92 -1.30
N VAL A 22 -24.60 -11.84 -0.42
CA VAL A 22 -23.74 -12.93 0.11
C VAL A 22 -23.02 -13.75 -0.98
N GLN A 23 -23.65 -13.95 -2.14
CA GLN A 23 -23.01 -14.63 -3.27
C GLN A 23 -21.86 -13.81 -3.89
N GLN A 24 -21.94 -12.48 -3.89
CA GLN A 24 -20.83 -11.63 -4.34
C GLN A 24 -19.66 -11.72 -3.36
N ILE A 25 -19.94 -11.69 -2.05
CA ILE A 25 -18.92 -11.88 -1.00
C ILE A 25 -18.20 -13.22 -1.19
N LYS A 26 -18.94 -14.31 -1.37
CA LYS A 26 -18.36 -15.63 -1.67
C LYS A 26 -17.44 -15.61 -2.90
N ARG A 27 -17.85 -14.90 -3.96
CA ARG A 27 -17.06 -14.80 -5.20
C ARG A 27 -15.81 -13.95 -5.04
N TYR A 28 -15.87 -12.91 -4.21
CA TYR A 28 -14.72 -12.08 -3.83
C TYR A 28 -13.71 -12.91 -3.02
N GLU A 29 -14.17 -13.63 -2.00
CA GLU A 29 -13.33 -14.50 -1.18
C GLU A 29 -12.71 -15.64 -1.99
N ALA A 30 -13.47 -16.23 -2.92
CA ALA A 30 -12.97 -17.26 -3.83
C ALA A 30 -12.04 -16.72 -4.93
N GLY A 31 -11.83 -15.39 -5.02
CA GLY A 31 -11.03 -14.74 -6.07
C GLY A 31 -11.63 -14.83 -7.48
N SER A 32 -12.81 -15.44 -7.63
CA SER A 32 -13.51 -15.61 -8.91
C SER A 32 -14.12 -14.32 -9.45
N LEU A 33 -14.22 -13.29 -8.61
CA LEU A 33 -14.68 -11.97 -8.97
C LEU A 33 -13.88 -10.94 -8.16
N GLN A 34 -13.51 -9.83 -8.79
CA GLN A 34 -12.89 -8.70 -8.09
C GLN A 34 -13.97 -7.74 -7.58
N PRO A 35 -13.85 -7.19 -6.37
CA PRO A 35 -14.77 -6.17 -5.86
C PRO A 35 -14.66 -4.88 -6.69
N THR A 36 -15.80 -4.20 -6.87
CA THR A 36 -15.78 -2.83 -7.39
C THR A 36 -15.22 -1.87 -6.34
N ALA A 37 -14.82 -0.67 -6.74
CA ALA A 37 -14.33 0.34 -5.80
C ALA A 37 -15.36 0.67 -4.68
N GLU A 38 -16.65 0.71 -5.03
CA GLU A 38 -17.72 0.92 -4.05
C GLU A 38 -17.88 -0.27 -3.09
N ALA A 39 -17.79 -1.50 -3.59
CA ALA A 39 -17.81 -2.69 -2.74
C ALA A 39 -16.60 -2.71 -1.80
N LEU A 40 -15.41 -2.39 -2.31
CA LEU A 40 -14.18 -2.32 -1.53
C LEU A 40 -14.29 -1.28 -0.41
N LYS A 41 -14.82 -0.08 -0.71
CA LYS A 41 -15.06 0.96 0.30
C LYS A 41 -16.00 0.49 1.42
N LYS A 42 -17.08 -0.21 1.08
CA LYS A 42 -18.01 -0.76 2.08
C LYS A 42 -17.33 -1.81 2.97
N LEU A 43 -16.52 -2.66 2.35
CA LEU A 43 -15.77 -3.69 3.07
C LEU A 43 -14.75 -3.09 4.04
N THR A 44 -13.97 -2.09 3.62
CA THR A 44 -12.97 -1.45 4.49
C THR A 44 -13.59 -0.77 5.70
N ILE A 45 -14.74 -0.11 5.53
CA ILE A 45 -15.48 0.53 6.63
C ILE A 45 -16.01 -0.51 7.62
N VAL A 46 -16.67 -1.57 7.14
CA VAL A 46 -17.26 -2.59 8.03
C VAL A 46 -16.18 -3.38 8.76
N LEU A 47 -15.12 -3.76 8.05
CA LEU A 47 -14.04 -4.59 8.60
C LEU A 47 -13.00 -3.77 9.39
N HIS A 48 -13.06 -2.44 9.36
CA HIS A 48 -12.10 -1.54 10.01
C HIS A 48 -10.64 -1.81 9.58
N VAL A 49 -10.44 -2.02 8.28
CA VAL A 49 -9.12 -2.27 7.67
C VAL A 49 -8.86 -1.30 6.52
N SER A 50 -7.61 -1.15 6.09
CA SER A 50 -7.27 -0.41 4.88
C SER A 50 -7.67 -1.18 3.62
N SER A 51 -7.85 -0.45 2.51
CA SER A 51 -8.05 -1.08 1.19
C SER A 51 -6.88 -1.98 0.81
N ASP A 52 -5.66 -1.54 1.15
CA ASP A 52 -4.42 -2.27 0.86
C ASP A 52 -4.41 -3.64 1.52
N PHE A 53 -4.89 -3.75 2.76
CA PHE A 53 -5.02 -5.03 3.48
C PHE A 53 -5.95 -6.03 2.76
N LEU A 54 -6.94 -5.55 2.01
CA LEU A 54 -7.88 -6.41 1.28
C LEU A 54 -7.37 -6.77 -0.13
N LEU A 55 -6.58 -5.89 -0.74
CA LEU A 55 -6.15 -6.01 -2.13
C LEU A 55 -4.82 -6.76 -2.29
N PHE A 56 -3.89 -6.54 -1.37
CA PHE A 56 -2.52 -7.02 -1.49
C PHE A 56 -2.28 -8.21 -0.57
N GLU A 57 -1.50 -9.17 -1.04
CA GLU A 57 -0.95 -10.21 -0.18
C GLU A 57 0.22 -9.65 0.65
N PRO A 58 0.56 -10.27 1.81
CA PRO A 58 1.70 -9.85 2.62
C PRO A 58 2.97 -9.76 1.77
N GLY A 59 3.59 -8.58 1.73
CA GLY A 59 4.81 -8.30 0.95
C GLY A 59 4.60 -7.83 -0.50
N GLU A 60 3.36 -7.76 -1.01
CA GLU A 60 3.09 -7.37 -2.41
C GLU A 60 3.19 -5.84 -2.63
N CYS A 61 2.92 -5.04 -1.58
CA CYS A 61 3.04 -3.58 -1.59
C CYS A 61 4.03 -3.04 -0.55
N GLU A 62 4.78 -3.91 0.15
CA GLU A 62 5.72 -3.48 1.17
C GLU A 62 7.05 -3.02 0.53
N PRO A 63 7.66 -1.92 1.02
CA PRO A 63 9.06 -1.64 0.71
C PRO A 63 9.92 -2.82 1.18
N GLU A 64 11.09 -3.05 0.55
CA GLU A 64 12.02 -4.12 0.97
C GLU A 64 12.18 -4.16 2.49
N ASP A 65 12.10 -5.37 3.06
CA ASP A 65 11.92 -5.71 4.48
C ASP A 65 12.81 -4.87 5.44
N ASP A 66 14.01 -4.52 4.99
CA ASP A 66 15.01 -3.74 5.73
C ASP A 66 14.64 -2.26 5.94
N LEU A 67 13.95 -1.62 4.98
CA LEU A 67 13.48 -0.23 5.13
C LEU A 67 12.25 -0.15 6.03
N LYS A 68 11.37 -1.16 5.97
CA LYS A 68 10.20 -1.25 6.84
C LYS A 68 10.57 -1.31 8.32
N LEU A 69 11.51 -2.19 8.69
CA LEU A 69 12.02 -2.31 10.07
C LEU A 69 12.60 -0.98 10.58
N ARG A 70 13.29 -0.23 9.72
CA ARG A 70 13.83 1.09 10.06
C ARG A 70 12.73 2.12 10.28
N PHE A 71 11.67 2.11 9.47
CA PHE A 71 10.54 3.01 9.67
C PHE A 71 9.75 2.70 10.93
N GLU A 72 9.55 1.43 11.27
CA GLU A 72 8.92 1.03 12.54
C GLU A 72 9.73 1.50 13.75
N ALA A 73 11.06 1.35 13.70
CA ALA A 73 11.95 1.84 14.74
C ALA A 73 11.87 3.37 14.89
N VAL A 74 11.85 4.13 13.78
CA VAL A 74 11.71 5.60 13.81
C VAL A 74 10.34 6.01 14.35
N ALA A 75 9.27 5.33 13.99
CA ALA A 75 7.92 5.63 14.47
C ALA A 75 7.77 5.46 16.00
N ALA A 76 8.59 4.59 16.61
CA ALA A 76 8.61 4.37 18.05
C ALA A 76 9.45 5.40 18.84
N MET A 77 10.21 6.28 18.17
CA MET A 77 11.06 7.29 18.80
C MET A 77 10.26 8.49 19.34
N PRO A 78 10.81 9.29 20.27
CA PRO A 78 10.24 10.58 20.65
C PRO A 78 10.07 11.53 19.45
N ALA A 79 9.07 12.41 19.51
CA ALA A 79 8.73 13.30 18.40
C ALA A 79 9.91 14.16 17.91
N GLU A 80 10.77 14.63 18.82
CA GLU A 80 11.96 15.41 18.47
C GLU A 80 12.95 14.61 17.59
N GLU A 81 13.17 13.34 17.92
CA GLU A 81 14.03 12.44 17.15
C GLU A 81 13.41 12.09 15.79
N GLN A 82 12.08 11.93 15.74
CA GLN A 82 11.35 11.71 14.49
C GLN A 82 11.51 12.87 13.51
N GLU A 83 11.43 14.12 13.99
CA GLU A 83 11.60 15.30 13.15
C GLU A 83 13.01 15.39 12.54
N VAL A 84 14.03 15.01 13.31
CA VAL A 84 15.40 14.91 12.80
C VAL A 84 15.51 13.83 11.72
N ALA A 85 14.92 12.66 11.94
CA ALA A 85 14.93 11.56 10.96
C ALA A 85 14.25 11.96 9.64
N LYS A 86 13.10 12.66 9.70
CA LYS A 86 12.40 13.19 8.53
C LYS A 86 13.26 14.19 7.75
N ALA A 87 13.89 15.14 8.44
CA ALA A 87 14.75 16.14 7.79
C ALA A 87 15.94 15.50 7.04
N VAL A 88 16.54 14.44 7.61
CA VAL A 88 17.62 13.69 6.94
C VAL A 88 17.09 12.96 5.69
N LEU A 89 15.94 12.28 5.80
CA LEU A 89 15.32 11.59 4.67
C LEU A 89 14.98 12.57 3.53
N ASP A 90 14.40 13.72 3.86
CA ASP A 90 14.08 14.77 2.89
C ASP A 90 15.35 15.26 2.16
N ALA A 91 16.44 15.49 2.90
CA ALA A 91 17.72 15.89 2.31
C ALA A 91 18.27 14.81 1.36
N MET A 92 18.15 13.53 1.72
CA MET A 92 18.58 12.41 0.88
C MET A 92 17.73 12.30 -0.41
N ILE A 93 16.41 12.47 -0.30
CA ILE A 93 15.49 12.45 -1.44
C ILE A 93 15.84 13.57 -2.42
N VAL A 94 16.00 14.80 -1.93
CA VAL A 94 16.38 15.96 -2.75
C VAL A 94 17.73 15.72 -3.44
N LYS A 95 18.75 15.25 -2.71
CA LYS A 95 20.07 14.96 -3.28
C LYS A 95 19.99 13.94 -4.43
N ASN A 96 19.20 12.89 -4.26
CA ASN A 96 19.01 11.86 -5.29
C ASN A 96 18.30 12.43 -6.53
N GLN A 97 17.22 13.19 -6.34
CA GLN A 97 16.48 13.82 -7.43
C GLN A 97 17.35 14.80 -8.23
N VAL A 98 18.14 15.63 -7.55
CA VAL A 98 19.09 16.56 -8.19
C VAL A 98 20.15 15.79 -8.98
N SER A 99 20.72 14.72 -8.40
CA SER A 99 21.73 13.89 -9.05
C SER A 99 21.18 13.20 -10.30
N GLN A 100 19.95 12.67 -10.26
CA GLN A 100 19.28 12.08 -11.42
C GLN A 100 18.94 13.11 -12.50
N THR A 101 18.53 14.30 -12.09
CA THR A 101 18.21 15.40 -13.02
C THR A 101 19.48 15.86 -13.74
N MET A 102 20.58 16.04 -13.01
CA MET A 102 21.89 16.34 -13.59
C MET A 102 22.38 15.23 -14.52
N ALA A 103 22.26 13.97 -14.14
CA ALA A 103 22.64 12.83 -14.99
C ALA A 103 21.85 12.75 -16.30
N ARG A 104 20.57 13.15 -16.30
CA ARG A 104 19.74 13.26 -17.51
C ARG A 104 20.18 14.43 -18.40
N VAL A 105 20.60 15.55 -17.81
CA VAL A 105 21.10 16.73 -18.54
C VAL A 105 22.50 16.50 -19.13
N THR A 106 23.34 15.71 -18.47
CA THR A 106 24.73 15.43 -18.91
C THR A 106 24.88 14.24 -19.86
N LYS A 107 23.81 13.50 -20.19
CA LYS A 107 23.85 12.47 -21.25
C LYS A 107 23.50 13.13 -22.58
N PRO A 108 24.48 13.56 -23.42
CA PRO A 108 24.17 14.20 -24.68
C PRO A 108 23.48 13.21 -25.62
N MET A 109 22.44 13.71 -26.29
CA MET A 109 21.87 13.16 -27.50
C MET A 109 23.02 12.99 -28.51
N GLY A 110 23.45 11.75 -28.74
CA GLY A 110 24.60 11.49 -29.59
C GLY A 110 24.71 10.02 -29.96
N LYS A 111 23.94 9.60 -30.97
CA LYS A 111 24.41 9.14 -32.30
C LYS A 111 23.24 8.47 -33.01
N GLU A 112 22.50 9.23 -33.80
CA GLU A 112 21.76 8.66 -34.93
C GLU A 112 22.75 8.61 -36.10
N LYS A 113 23.13 7.39 -36.48
CA LYS A 113 23.85 7.10 -37.71
C LYS A 113 22.80 6.90 -38.79
N ASP A 114 22.92 7.64 -39.88
CA ASP A 114 22.71 7.14 -41.24
C ASP A 114 23.82 7.74 -42.13
#